data_AF-A0A3D0USF1-F1
#
_entry.id   AF-A0A3D0USF1-F1
#
_cell.length_a   1.000
_cell.length_b   1.000
_cell.length_c   1.000
_cell.angle_alpha   90.00
_cell.angle_beta   90.00
_cell.angle_gamma   90.00
#
_symmetry.space_group_name_H-M   'P 1'
#
loop_
_entity.id
_entity.type
_entity.pdbx_description
1 polymer ?
#
loop_
_entity_poly.entity_id
_entity_poly.type
_entity_poly.pdbx_seq_one_letter_code
_entity_poly.pdbx_strand_id
1 'polypeptide(L)'
;MFFKELSYLLKGGVSVVDALNLLIESTDNFALRDIAKTILTYVKKGKPLSYALNRLSDYFDEGDYSIIKTGEVSGNLPKVLASLAAEYTYVDDIKNKYI
;
A
#
# COMPACT_ATOMS: atom_id res chain seq x y z
N MET A 1 -2.21 8.59 0.29
CA MET A 1 -0.86 8.84 -0.30
C MET A 1 -0.08 7.53 -0.54
N PHE A 2 0.07 6.66 0.47
CA PHE A 2 0.83 5.40 0.39
C PHE A 2 0.52 4.50 -0.84
N PHE A 3 -0.73 4.08 -1.03
CA PHE A 3 -1.10 3.20 -2.15
C PHE A 3 -0.85 3.81 -3.53
N LYS A 4 -0.97 5.14 -3.64
CA LYS A 4 -0.76 5.88 -4.88
C LYS A 4 0.71 5.82 -5.30
N GLU A 5 1.62 6.12 -4.37
CA GLU A 5 3.05 6.12 -4.64
C GLU A 5 3.56 4.71 -4.92
N LEU A 6 3.13 3.72 -4.13
CA LEU A 6 3.46 2.32 -4.38
C LEU A 6 2.97 1.87 -5.77
N SER A 7 1.72 2.21 -6.14
CA SER A 7 1.19 1.93 -7.48
C SER A 7 2.07 2.50 -8.60
N TYR A 8 2.49 3.77 -8.48
CA TYR A 8 3.33 4.41 -9.49
C TYR A 8 4.68 3.74 -9.65
N LEU A 9 5.35 3.42 -8.54
CA LEU A 9 6.65 2.74 -8.56
C LEU A 9 6.53 1.36 -9.22
N LEU A 10 5.55 0.56 -8.81
CA LEU A 10 5.33 -0.77 -9.39
C LEU A 10 4.94 -0.71 -10.87
N LYS A 11 4.13 0.29 -11.27
CA LYS A 11 3.81 0.53 -12.69
C LYS A 11 5.05 0.89 -13.51
N GLY A 12 6.03 1.55 -12.91
CA GLY A 12 7.33 1.84 -13.50
C GLY A 12 8.29 0.65 -13.57
N GLY A 13 7.87 -0.54 -13.14
CA GLY A 13 8.70 -1.75 -13.14
C GLY A 13 9.62 -1.88 -11.91
N VAL A 14 9.48 -1.01 -10.92
CA VAL A 14 10.23 -1.11 -9.66
C VAL A 14 9.71 -2.32 -8.88
N SER A 15 10.62 -3.10 -8.28
CA SER A 15 10.23 -4.23 -7.44
C SER A 15 9.49 -3.76 -6.18
N VAL A 16 8.66 -4.62 -5.58
CA VAL A 16 7.93 -4.27 -4.34
C VAL A 16 8.90 -3.92 -3.20
N VAL A 17 10.02 -4.62 -3.11
CA VAL A 17 11.03 -4.36 -2.07
C VAL A 17 11.68 -2.99 -2.27
N ASP A 18 12.08 -2.66 -3.50
CA ASP A 18 12.73 -1.38 -3.80
C ASP A 18 11.75 -0.22 -3.67
N ALA A 19 10.50 -0.42 -4.11
CA ALA A 19 9.45 0.58 -3.95
C ALA A 19 9.19 0.90 -2.47
N LEU A 20 9.15 -0.12 -1.59
CA LEU A 20 9.01 0.09 -0.15
C LEU A 20 10.22 0.81 0.46
N ASN A 21 11.45 0.49 0.05
CA ASN A 21 12.64 1.23 0.50
C ASN A 21 12.56 2.71 0.10
N LEU A 22 12.20 2.99 -1.16
CA LEU A 22 12.03 4.37 -1.66
C LEU A 22 10.97 5.14 -0.86
N LEU A 23 9.84 4.51 -0.52
CA LEU A 23 8.80 5.12 0.31
C LEU A 23 9.30 5.44 1.73
N ILE A 24 10.10 4.54 2.33
CA ILE A 24 10.67 4.75 3.66
C ILE A 24 11.62 5.94 3.68
N GLU A 25 12.42 6.08 2.61
CA GLU A 25 13.40 7.16 2.45
C GLU A 25 12.76 8.50 2.11
N SER A 26 11.68 8.52 1.32
CA SER A 26 11.06 9.75 0.83
C SER A 26 9.98 10.34 1.74
N THR A 27 9.37 9.54 2.62
CA THR A 27 8.26 10.03 3.45
C THR A 27 8.75 10.78 4.69
N ASP A 28 8.17 11.95 4.96
CA ASP A 28 8.34 12.69 6.22
C ASP A 28 7.39 12.21 7.33
N ASN A 29 6.39 11.39 6.99
CA ASN A 29 5.41 10.89 7.95
C ASN A 29 5.95 9.66 8.69
N PHE A 30 6.20 9.82 9.99
CA PHE A 30 6.72 8.75 10.84
C PHE A 30 5.83 7.49 10.87
N ALA A 31 4.50 7.64 10.88
CA ALA A 31 3.59 6.51 10.87
C ALA A 31 3.65 5.74 9.54
N LEU A 32 3.67 6.46 8.40
CA LEU A 32 3.83 5.83 7.08
C LEU A 32 5.17 5.12 6.95
N ARG A 33 6.23 5.72 7.50
CA ARG A 33 7.57 5.11 7.52
C ARG A 33 7.57 3.79 8.29
N ASP A 34 6.91 3.74 9.44
CA ASP A 34 6.86 2.54 10.28
C ASP A 34 6.00 1.43 9.65
N ILE A 35 4.85 1.80 9.09
CA ILE A 35 3.99 0.92 8.27
C ILE A 35 4.82 0.31 7.13
N ALA A 36 5.52 1.12 6.35
CA ALA A 36 6.32 0.65 5.22
C ALA A 36 7.47 -0.28 5.65
N LYS A 37 8.15 0.03 6.77
CA LYS A 37 9.19 -0.84 7.36
C LYS A 37 8.65 -2.19 7.81
N THR A 38 7.48 -2.20 8.45
CA THR A 38 6.81 -3.42 8.88
C THR A 38 6.46 -4.28 7.66
N ILE A 39 5.86 -3.66 6.63
CA ILE A 39 5.53 -4.34 5.38
C ILE A 39 6.78 -4.94 4.73
N LEU A 40 7.83 -4.12 4.58
CA LEU A 40 9.11 -4.53 4.00
C LEU A 40 9.71 -5.74 4.70
N THR A 41 9.62 -5.79 6.04
CA THR A 41 10.15 -6.91 6.85
C THR A 41 9.49 -8.24 6.48
N TYR A 42 8.18 -8.25 6.26
CA TYR A 42 7.45 -9.46 5.85
C TYR A 42 7.72 -9.83 4.40
N VAL A 43 7.71 -8.84 3.49
CA VAL A 43 7.97 -9.08 2.06
C VAL A 43 9.38 -9.63 1.83
N LYS A 44 10.39 -9.10 2.53
CA LYS A 44 11.77 -9.64 2.50
C LYS A 44 11.87 -11.08 3.01
N LYS A 45 10.94 -11.53 3.86
CA LYS A 45 10.83 -12.93 4.33
C LYS A 45 10.04 -13.82 3.37
N GLY A 46 9.73 -13.34 2.15
CA GLY A 46 8.96 -14.06 1.15
C GLY A 46 7.46 -14.15 1.46
N LYS A 47 6.96 -13.33 2.39
CA LYS A 47 5.52 -13.24 2.63
C LYS A 47 4.86 -12.33 1.59
N PRO A 48 3.62 -12.63 1.17
CA PRO A 48 2.87 -11.73 0.32
C PRO A 48 2.70 -10.33 0.96
N LEU A 49 2.61 -9.28 0.13
CA LEU A 49 2.21 -7.93 0.53
C LEU A 49 0.85 -7.94 1.24
N SER A 50 -0.11 -8.74 0.76
CA SER A 50 -1.41 -8.90 1.42
C SER A 50 -1.28 -9.44 2.84
N TYR A 51 -0.39 -10.41 3.07
CA TYR A 51 -0.09 -10.94 4.39
C TYR A 51 0.47 -9.85 5.32
N ALA A 52 1.36 -9.01 4.79
CA ALA A 52 1.99 -7.94 5.55
C ALA A 52 0.98 -6.84 5.95
N LEU A 53 0.10 -6.45 5.03
CA LEU A 53 -0.97 -5.47 5.28
C LEU A 53 -2.00 -5.97 6.29
N ASN A 54 -2.37 -7.25 6.24
CA ASN A 54 -3.33 -7.82 7.18
C ASN A 54 -2.83 -7.80 8.65
N ARG A 55 -1.51 -7.71 8.88
CA ARG A 55 -0.93 -7.52 10.22
C ARG A 55 -1.04 -6.09 10.74
N LEU A 56 -1.48 -5.16 9.91
CA LEU A 56 -1.65 -3.75 10.19
C LEU A 56 -3.14 -3.38 10.19
N SER A 57 -3.95 -4.21 10.86
CA SER A 57 -5.42 -4.07 10.93
C SER A 57 -5.90 -2.75 11.56
N ASP A 58 -5.03 -2.07 12.30
CA ASP A 58 -5.32 -0.73 12.83
C ASP A 58 -5.34 0.35 11.74
N TYR A 59 -4.78 0.06 10.56
CA TYR A 59 -4.63 1.00 9.44
C TYR A 59 -5.35 0.57 8.16
N PHE A 60 -5.59 -0.73 7.97
CA PHE A 60 -6.18 -1.30 6.76
C PHE A 60 -7.29 -2.28 7.11
N ASP A 61 -8.39 -2.24 6.37
CA ASP A 61 -9.51 -3.14 6.60
C ASP A 61 -9.37 -4.48 5.82
N GLU A 62 -10.32 -5.39 6.04
CA GLU A 62 -10.33 -6.68 5.34
C GLU A 62 -10.58 -6.55 3.83
N GLY A 63 -11.24 -5.47 3.40
CA GLY A 63 -11.49 -5.16 1.99
C GLY A 63 -10.19 -4.83 1.28
N ASP A 64 -9.37 -3.96 1.87
CA ASP A 64 -8.03 -3.60 1.37
C ASP A 64 -7.17 -4.84 1.14
N TYR A 65 -7.11 -5.70 2.15
CA TYR A 65 -6.38 -6.96 2.08
C TYR A 65 -6.84 -7.82 0.89
N SER A 66 -8.15 -7.99 0.73
CA SER A 66 -8.73 -8.84 -0.31
C SER A 66 -8.45 -8.32 -1.72
N ILE A 67 -8.47 -6.99 -1.88
CA ILE A 67 -8.15 -6.31 -3.13
C ILE A 67 -6.66 -6.49 -3.47
N ILE A 68 -5.76 -6.29 -2.51
CA ILE A 68 -4.32 -6.51 -2.71
C ILE A 68 -4.04 -7.96 -3.03
N LYS A 69 -4.65 -8.90 -2.30
CA LYS A 69 -4.49 -10.34 -2.54
C LYS A 69 -4.86 -10.72 -3.97
N THR A 70 -5.95 -10.15 -4.48
CA THR A 70 -6.38 -10.33 -5.87
C THR A 70 -5.34 -9.79 -6.85
N GLY A 71 -4.76 -8.62 -6.56
CA GLY A 71 -3.66 -8.04 -7.36
C GLY A 71 -2.41 -8.90 -7.38
N GLU A 72 -2.04 -9.52 -6.26
CA GLU A 72 -0.89 -10.43 -6.19
C GLU A 72 -1.09 -11.68 -7.04
N VAL A 73 -2.25 -12.33 -6.89
CA VAL A 73 -2.57 -13.57 -7.61
C VAL A 73 -2.69 -13.33 -9.12
N SER A 74 -3.26 -12.18 -9.50
CA SER A 74 -3.42 -11.80 -10.92
C SER A 74 -2.17 -11.15 -11.53
N GLY A 75 -1.13 -10.90 -10.74
CA GLY A 75 0.06 -10.15 -11.19
C GLY A 75 -0.21 -8.67 -11.51
N ASN A 76 -1.33 -8.11 -11.05
CA ASN A 76 -1.78 -6.76 -11.36
C ASN A 76 -1.84 -5.85 -10.13
N LEU A 77 -0.85 -5.99 -9.24
CA LEU A 77 -0.65 -5.14 -8.06
C LEU A 77 -0.76 -3.63 -8.36
N PRO A 78 -0.13 -3.07 -9.42
CA PRO A 78 -0.23 -1.63 -9.70
C PRO A 78 -1.67 -1.15 -9.87
N LYS A 79 -2.51 -1.95 -10.55
CA LYS A 79 -3.92 -1.60 -10.81
C LYS A 79 -4.75 -1.58 -9.53
N VAL A 80 -4.62 -2.62 -8.70
CA VAL A 80 -5.41 -2.69 -7.46
C VAL A 80 -4.99 -1.62 -6.46
N LEU A 81 -3.69 -1.31 -6.37
CA LEU A 81 -3.17 -0.21 -5.55
C LEU A 81 -3.68 1.15 -6.02
N ALA A 82 -3.78 1.37 -7.34
CA ALA A 82 -4.37 2.59 -7.88
C ALA A 82 -5.87 2.71 -7.53
N SER A 83 -6.60 1.59 -7.53
CA SER A 83 -8.01 1.54 -7.12
C SER A 83 -8.17 1.93 -5.65
N LEU A 84 -7.39 1.32 -4.76
CA LEU A 84 -7.39 1.66 -3.33
C LEU A 84 -7.00 3.13 -3.10
N ALA A 85 -5.98 3.62 -3.81
CA ALA A 85 -5.60 5.02 -3.72
C ALA A 85 -6.75 5.97 -4.08
N ALA A 86 -7.54 5.64 -5.11
CA ALA A 86 -8.70 6.43 -5.50
C ALA A 86 -9.81 6.38 -4.45
N GLU A 87 -10.07 5.21 -3.87
CA GLU A 87 -11.06 5.01 -2.81
C GLU A 87 -10.73 5.84 -1.56
N TYR A 88 -9.50 5.74 -1.05
CA TYR A 88 -9.05 6.53 0.10
C TYR A 88 -9.10 8.04 -0.17
N THR A 89 -8.71 8.48 -1.37
CA THR A 89 -8.79 9.90 -1.74
C THR A 89 -10.24 10.38 -1.75
N TYR A 90 -11.16 9.59 -2.32
CA TYR A 90 -12.58 9.92 -2.35
C TYR A 90 -13.17 10.04 -0.93
N VAL A 91 -12.82 9.11 -0.03
CA VAL A 91 -13.26 9.16 1.37
C VAL A 91 -12.71 10.41 2.07
N ASP A 92 -11.44 10.75 1.86
CA ASP A 92 -10.83 11.95 2.44
C ASP A 92 -11.48 13.24 1.90
N ASP A 93 -11.78 13.30 0.61
CA ASP A 93 -12.46 14.44 -0.03
C ASP A 93 -13.88 14.65 0.53
N ILE A 94 -14.62 13.55 0.75
CA ILE A 94 -15.96 13.62 1.36
C ILE A 94 -15.87 14.13 2.79
N LYS A 95 -14.91 13.63 3.59
CA LYS A 95 -14.69 14.11 4.96
C LYS A 95 -14.38 15.60 4.97
N ASN A 96 -13.42 16.05 4.15
CA ASN A 96 -13.04 17.47 4.08
C ASN A 96 -14.16 18.40 3.60
N LYS A 97 -15.12 17.90 2.83
CA LYS A 97 -16.21 18.70 2.26
C LYS A 97 -17.42 18.82 3.19
N TYR A 98 -17.67 17.85 4.05
CA TYR A 98 -18.92 17.73 4.81
C TYR A 98 -18.73 17.57 6.33
N ILE A 99 -17.50 17.42 6.80
CA ILE A 99 -17.13 17.32 8.22
C ILE A 99 -16.12 18.42 8.53
#